data_AF-A0AAV6TV43-F1
#
_entry.id   AF-A0AAV6TV43-F1
#
_cell.length_a   1.000
_cell.length_b   1.000
_cell.length_c   1.000
_cell.angle_alpha   90.00
_cell.angle_beta   90.00
_cell.angle_gamma   90.00
#
_symmetry.space_group_name_H-M   'P 1'
#
loop_
_entity.id
_entity.type
_entity.pdbx_description
1 polymer ?
#
loop_
_entity_poly.entity_id
_entity_poly.type
_entity_poly.pdbx_seq_one_letter_code
_entity_poly.pdbx_strand_id
1 'polypeptide(L)'
;MQSIQEDKDVMQCSSLNSTVAQEASPYRVPQTLGKAVKKSWNALPCSPRKQKVVVSNLAKKVGLKLQQEKEPSSSGHDIEKSDNELAELVAEFLCRTDIAYTALGMHDEITIWEDGEKKRVRKLYLTMYMKEADALFKDEHPNVKIGFSKFCSLRPKNVLLNTYTFEKVQND
;
A
#
# COMPACT_ATOMS: atom_id res chain seq x y z
N MET A 1 -50.11 26.04 -67.29
CA MET A 1 -49.07 25.15 -66.75
C MET A 1 -48.29 25.96 -65.72
N GLN A 2 -48.85 26.19 -64.52
CA GLN A 2 -48.77 25.37 -63.30
C GLN A 2 -47.34 25.12 -62.83
N SER A 3 -47.12 25.59 -61.59
CA SER A 3 -45.94 25.63 -60.72
C SER A 3 -45.23 24.29 -60.50
N ILE A 4 -44.05 24.31 -59.87
CA ILE A 4 -43.85 23.85 -58.47
C ILE A 4 -42.40 24.11 -58.04
N GLN A 5 -42.30 24.68 -56.83
CA GLN A 5 -41.13 24.94 -56.00
C GLN A 5 -41.01 23.79 -54.96
N GLU A 6 -39.85 23.69 -54.29
CA GLU A 6 -39.57 22.91 -53.05
C GLU A 6 -39.01 21.49 -53.33
N ASP A 7 -37.95 21.01 -52.68
CA ASP A 7 -37.83 20.83 -51.23
C ASP A 7 -36.43 21.07 -50.62
N LYS A 8 -36.44 21.68 -49.43
CA LYS A 8 -35.36 21.70 -48.44
C LYS A 8 -35.74 20.72 -47.32
N ASP A 9 -35.07 19.58 -47.23
CA ASP A 9 -35.23 18.70 -46.07
C ASP A 9 -34.37 19.18 -44.89
N VAL A 10 -35.03 19.93 -44.01
CA VAL A 10 -34.61 20.21 -42.64
C VAL A 10 -34.93 18.96 -41.82
N MET A 11 -33.92 18.15 -41.50
CA MET A 11 -34.12 17.02 -40.61
C MET A 11 -34.26 17.50 -39.16
N GLN A 12 -35.51 17.59 -38.70
CA GLN A 12 -35.91 17.98 -37.37
C GLN A 12 -36.14 16.72 -36.53
N CYS A 13 -35.22 16.39 -35.62
CA CYS A 13 -35.45 15.32 -34.64
C CYS A 13 -36.09 15.92 -33.39
N SER A 14 -37.39 15.64 -33.24
CA SER A 14 -38.25 16.02 -32.14
C SER A 14 -37.90 15.27 -30.84
N SER A 15 -38.01 16.02 -29.74
CA SER A 15 -37.83 15.56 -28.36
C SER A 15 -38.89 14.53 -27.94
N LEU A 16 -38.47 13.52 -27.19
CA LEU A 16 -39.34 12.85 -26.22
C LEU A 16 -38.68 12.96 -24.84
N ASN A 17 -39.40 13.64 -23.95
CA ASN A 17 -39.05 13.84 -22.55
C ASN A 17 -39.28 12.55 -21.75
N SER A 18 -38.27 12.10 -21.01
CA SER A 18 -38.44 11.19 -19.87
C SER A 18 -37.78 11.80 -18.65
N THR A 19 -38.63 12.22 -17.73
CA THR A 19 -38.35 12.93 -16.49
C THR A 19 -37.71 11.99 -15.47
N VAL A 20 -36.38 11.97 -15.41
CA VAL A 20 -35.60 11.60 -14.23
C VAL A 20 -34.49 12.62 -14.14
N ALA A 21 -34.38 13.34 -13.03
CA ALA A 21 -33.34 14.33 -12.79
C ALA A 21 -31.97 13.64 -12.68
N GLN A 22 -31.44 13.20 -13.81
CA GLN A 22 -30.02 12.93 -14.00
C GLN A 22 -29.38 14.26 -14.37
N GLU A 23 -28.36 14.68 -13.63
CA GLU A 23 -27.58 15.85 -14.00
C GLU A 23 -27.16 15.74 -15.47
N ALA A 24 -27.61 16.70 -16.28
CA ALA A 24 -27.37 16.68 -17.71
C ALA A 24 -25.86 16.60 -17.94
N SER A 25 -25.40 15.53 -18.59
CA SER A 25 -24.00 15.40 -19.02
C SER A 25 -23.58 16.68 -19.74
N PRO A 26 -22.46 17.34 -19.35
CA PRO A 26 -21.97 18.54 -20.02
C PRO A 26 -21.72 18.36 -21.53
N TYR A 27 -21.59 17.11 -21.99
CA TYR A 27 -21.47 16.75 -23.39
C TYR A 27 -22.81 16.24 -23.95
N ARG A 28 -23.20 16.78 -25.12
CA ARG A 28 -24.44 16.42 -25.85
C ARG A 28 -24.49 14.97 -26.35
N VAL A 29 -23.33 14.38 -26.65
CA VAL A 29 -23.23 13.01 -27.21
C VAL A 29 -22.04 12.28 -26.56
N PRO A 30 -22.15 11.00 -26.17
CA PRO A 30 -21.04 10.26 -25.54
C PRO A 30 -19.76 10.23 -26.38
N GLN A 31 -19.89 10.20 -27.71
CA GLN A 31 -18.77 10.20 -28.65
C GLN A 31 -17.88 11.43 -28.53
N THR A 32 -18.44 12.61 -28.19
CA THR A 32 -17.64 13.84 -28.06
C THR A 32 -16.81 13.84 -26.78
N LEU A 33 -17.36 13.30 -25.68
CA LEU A 33 -16.60 13.05 -24.45
C LEU A 33 -15.42 12.11 -24.71
N GLY A 34 -15.64 10.98 -25.38
CA GLY A 34 -14.58 10.03 -25.70
C GLY A 34 -13.45 10.65 -26.55
N LYS A 35 -13.80 11.48 -27.53
CA LYS A 35 -12.84 12.23 -28.34
C LYS A 35 -12.04 13.23 -27.48
N ALA A 36 -12.71 13.95 -26.57
CA ALA A 36 -12.06 14.89 -25.66
C ALA A 36 -11.09 14.18 -24.72
N VAL A 37 -11.52 13.09 -24.08
CA VAL A 37 -10.67 12.27 -23.19
C VAL A 37 -9.45 11.74 -23.93
N LYS A 38 -9.61 11.19 -25.14
CA LYS A 38 -8.49 10.69 -25.95
C LYS A 38 -7.49 11.80 -26.30
N LYS A 39 -7.98 12.99 -26.66
CA LYS A 39 -7.12 14.15 -26.95
C LYS A 39 -6.34 14.59 -25.71
N SER A 40 -7.00 14.64 -24.55
CA SER A 40 -6.36 14.98 -23.28
C SER A 40 -5.33 13.93 -22.87
N TRP A 41 -5.63 12.64 -23.05
CA TRP A 41 -4.71 11.54 -22.74
C TRP A 41 -3.42 11.62 -23.56
N ASN A 42 -3.55 11.87 -24.86
CA ASN A 42 -2.39 12.01 -25.75
C ASN A 42 -1.52 13.24 -25.44
N ALA A 43 -2.05 14.24 -24.75
CA ALA A 43 -1.31 15.42 -24.30
C ALA A 43 -0.58 15.20 -22.97
N LEU A 44 -0.86 14.10 -22.25
CA LEU A 44 -0.18 13.77 -21.01
C LEU A 44 1.24 13.24 -21.27
N PRO A 45 2.18 13.43 -20.33
CA PRO A 45 3.53 12.87 -20.45
C PRO A 45 3.49 11.34 -20.53
N CYS A 46 4.44 10.70 -21.21
CA CYS A 46 4.46 9.24 -21.35
C CYS A 46 4.73 8.48 -20.03
N SER A 47 5.38 9.11 -19.05
CA SER A 47 5.74 8.48 -17.77
C SER A 47 4.54 8.40 -16.81
N PRO A 48 4.14 7.19 -16.33
CA PRO A 48 2.95 7.01 -15.49
C PRO A 48 2.99 7.82 -14.19
N ARG A 49 4.17 7.94 -13.55
CA ARG A 49 4.34 8.75 -12.34
C ARG A 49 4.04 10.23 -12.60
N LYS A 50 4.52 10.76 -13.73
CA LYS A 50 4.29 12.15 -14.12
C LYS A 50 2.82 12.37 -14.50
N GLN A 51 2.18 11.41 -15.16
CA GLN A 51 0.74 11.45 -15.46
C GLN A 51 -0.08 11.60 -14.19
N LYS A 52 0.15 10.76 -13.18
CA LYS A 52 -0.57 10.80 -11.89
C LYS A 52 -0.46 12.17 -11.22
N VAL A 53 0.73 12.77 -11.21
CA VAL A 53 0.94 14.11 -10.64
C VAL A 53 0.17 15.18 -11.42
N VAL A 54 0.27 15.19 -12.74
CA VAL A 54 -0.43 16.17 -13.59
C VAL A 54 -1.95 16.06 -13.42
N VAL A 55 -2.51 14.85 -13.50
CA VAL A 55 -3.95 14.61 -13.33
C VAL A 55 -4.42 15.01 -11.93
N SER A 56 -3.65 14.68 -10.88
CA SER A 56 -4.00 15.10 -9.51
C SER A 56 -4.06 16.62 -9.35
N ASN A 57 -3.16 17.36 -10.00
CA ASN A 57 -3.16 18.81 -9.97
C ASN A 57 -4.29 19.42 -10.82
N LEU A 58 -4.62 18.80 -11.96
CA LEU A 58 -5.77 19.20 -12.77
C LEU A 58 -7.08 19.01 -11.99
N ALA A 59 -7.25 17.87 -11.32
CA ALA A 59 -8.43 17.60 -10.50
C ALA A 59 -8.58 18.65 -9.37
N LYS A 60 -7.48 19.01 -8.69
CA LYS A 60 -7.47 20.08 -7.68
C LYS A 60 -7.90 21.43 -8.25
N LYS A 61 -7.46 21.78 -9.47
CA LYS A 61 -7.85 23.02 -10.14
C LYS A 61 -9.35 23.08 -10.48
N VAL A 62 -9.96 21.92 -10.75
CA VAL A 62 -11.41 21.79 -11.01
C VAL A 62 -12.22 21.68 -9.71
N GLY A 63 -11.56 21.73 -8.53
CA GLY A 63 -12.23 21.63 -7.23
C GLY A 63 -12.55 20.20 -6.79
N LEU A 64 -12.05 19.19 -7.51
CA LEU A 64 -12.23 17.78 -7.14
C LEU A 64 -11.19 17.38 -6.10
N LYS A 65 -11.66 16.99 -4.91
CA LYS A 65 -10.81 16.35 -3.90
C LYS A 65 -10.77 14.86 -4.20
N LEU A 66 -9.67 14.37 -4.77
CA LEU A 66 -9.39 12.93 -4.77
C LEU A 66 -9.15 12.51 -3.32
N GLN A 67 -10.08 11.74 -2.76
CA GLN A 67 -9.77 10.90 -1.62
C GLN A 67 -8.73 9.89 -2.10
N GLN A 68 -7.59 9.79 -1.41
CA GLN A 68 -6.66 8.72 -1.70
C GLN A 68 -7.39 7.42 -1.39
N GLU A 69 -7.55 6.56 -2.39
CA GLU A 69 -8.00 5.19 -2.17
C GLU A 69 -7.01 4.56 -1.19
N LYS A 70 -7.46 4.33 0.04
CA LYS A 70 -6.85 3.31 0.88
C LYS A 70 -7.02 2.01 0.10
N GLU A 71 -5.92 1.34 -0.18
CA GLU A 71 -5.86 0.02 -0.81
C GLU A 71 -7.00 -0.89 -0.31
N PRO A 72 -7.61 -1.74 -1.16
CA PRO A 72 -8.76 -2.53 -0.77
C PRO A 72 -8.39 -3.47 0.38
N SER A 73 -8.92 -3.17 1.56
CA SER A 73 -8.97 -4.08 2.69
C SER A 73 -9.73 -5.33 2.24
N SER A 74 -8.99 -6.41 2.01
CA SER A 74 -9.55 -7.76 1.93
C SER A 74 -10.53 -7.95 3.08
N SER A 75 -11.77 -8.26 2.75
CA SER A 75 -12.84 -8.61 3.68
C SER A 75 -12.47 -9.89 4.43
N GLY A 76 -11.70 -9.74 5.48
CA GLY A 76 -11.52 -10.67 6.59
C GLY A 76 -11.80 -9.90 7.86
N HIS A 77 -12.31 -10.56 8.88
CA HIS A 77 -12.63 -9.97 10.18
C HIS A 77 -11.32 -9.67 10.94
N ASP A 78 -10.45 -8.85 10.35
CA ASP A 78 -9.08 -8.61 10.82
C ASP A 78 -9.12 -7.63 12.00
N ILE A 79 -8.46 -8.00 13.10
CA ILE A 79 -8.30 -7.11 14.25
C ILE A 79 -7.09 -6.23 13.96
N GLU A 80 -7.32 -4.96 13.59
CA GLU A 80 -6.26 -3.95 13.59
C GLU A 80 -5.81 -3.73 15.04
N LYS A 81 -4.72 -4.40 15.44
CA LYS A 81 -4.04 -4.13 16.71
C LYS A 81 -3.29 -2.80 16.63
N SER A 82 -3.17 -2.13 17.78
CA SER A 82 -2.33 -0.94 17.88
C SER A 82 -0.86 -1.28 17.59
N ASP A 83 -0.08 -0.31 17.12
CA ASP A 83 1.33 -0.55 16.76
C ASP A 83 2.17 -1.04 17.95
N ASN A 84 1.84 -0.59 19.17
CA ASN A 84 2.53 -1.00 20.39
C ASN A 84 2.22 -2.45 20.75
N GLU A 85 0.95 -2.86 20.70
CA GLU A 85 0.55 -4.26 20.93
C GLU A 85 1.20 -5.20 19.91
N LEU A 86 1.29 -4.75 18.66
CA LEU A 86 1.94 -5.51 17.60
C LEU A 86 3.44 -5.64 17.85
N ALA A 87 4.10 -4.58 18.33
CA ALA A 87 5.51 -4.60 18.70
C ALA A 87 5.76 -5.60 19.84
N GLU A 88 4.92 -5.60 20.87
CA GLU A 88 5.02 -6.54 21.99
C GLU A 88 4.84 -7.99 21.55
N LEU A 89 3.84 -8.27 20.71
CA LEU A 89 3.60 -9.61 20.18
C LEU A 89 4.76 -10.12 19.32
N VAL A 90 5.28 -9.28 18.43
CA VAL A 90 6.44 -9.63 17.60
C VAL A 90 7.67 -9.84 18.47
N ALA A 91 7.86 -9.01 19.50
CA ALA A 91 8.97 -9.14 20.44
C ALA A 91 8.88 -10.47 21.22
N GLU A 92 7.71 -10.79 21.76
CA GLU A 92 7.46 -12.03 22.50
C GLU A 92 7.73 -13.25 21.62
N PHE A 93 7.19 -13.26 20.40
CA PHE A 93 7.40 -14.34 19.43
C PHE A 93 8.89 -14.53 19.10
N LEU A 94 9.59 -13.45 18.73
CA LEU A 94 11.00 -13.54 18.32
C LEU A 94 11.96 -13.83 19.48
N CYS A 95 11.56 -13.58 20.73
CA CYS A 95 12.37 -13.89 21.91
C CYS A 95 12.16 -15.32 22.45
N ARG A 96 11.26 -16.12 21.86
CA ARG A 96 11.08 -17.51 22.28
C ARG A 96 12.33 -18.35 21.97
N THR A 97 12.57 -19.35 22.81
CA THR A 97 13.78 -20.21 22.77
C THR A 97 13.85 -21.15 21.57
N ASP A 98 12.72 -21.42 20.92
CA ASP A 98 12.62 -22.17 19.66
C ASP A 98 12.96 -21.31 18.43
N ILE A 99 12.65 -20.01 18.48
CA ILE A 99 12.91 -19.05 17.39
C ILE A 99 14.30 -18.42 17.47
N ALA A 100 14.79 -18.13 18.67
CA ALA A 100 16.11 -17.55 18.87
C ALA A 100 16.82 -18.17 20.08
N TYR A 101 18.13 -18.38 19.95
CA TYR A 101 18.95 -18.82 21.07
C TYR A 101 19.64 -17.63 21.74
N THR A 102 19.80 -17.72 23.06
CA THR A 102 20.56 -16.72 23.83
C THR A 102 22.04 -17.04 23.79
N ALA A 103 22.86 -16.05 23.47
CA ALA A 103 24.30 -16.22 23.52
C ALA A 103 24.82 -16.25 24.96
N LEU A 104 25.75 -17.17 25.22
CA LEU A 104 26.21 -17.52 26.58
C LEU A 104 27.48 -16.76 27.00
N GLY A 105 28.09 -15.96 26.14
CA GLY A 105 29.34 -15.25 26.42
C GLY A 105 29.16 -13.97 27.23
N MET A 106 30.16 -13.62 28.05
CA MET A 106 30.19 -12.34 28.78
C MET A 106 30.23 -11.12 27.83
N HIS A 107 30.74 -11.29 26.61
CA HIS A 107 30.76 -10.25 25.56
C HIS A 107 29.47 -10.22 24.73
N ASP A 108 28.49 -11.06 25.05
CA ASP A 108 27.22 -11.14 24.35
C ASP A 108 26.11 -10.32 25.00
N GLU A 109 26.50 -9.31 25.78
CA GLU A 109 25.60 -8.29 26.28
C GLU A 109 25.71 -7.02 25.43
N ILE A 110 24.56 -6.45 25.07
CA ILE A 110 24.46 -5.16 24.42
C ILE A 110 23.75 -4.17 25.35
N THR A 111 24.07 -2.90 25.17
CA THR A 111 23.38 -1.83 25.86
C THR A 111 22.39 -1.17 24.91
N ILE A 112 21.11 -1.16 25.29
CA ILE A 112 20.03 -0.50 24.55
C ILE A 112 19.51 0.67 25.38
N TRP A 113 19.16 1.75 24.71
CA TRP A 113 18.36 2.85 25.26
C TRP A 113 16.89 2.60 24.94
N GLU A 114 16.08 2.43 25.99
CA GLU A 114 14.62 2.31 25.94
C GLU A 114 14.04 3.29 26.96
N ASP A 115 13.07 4.10 26.55
CA ASP A 115 12.37 5.07 27.41
C ASP A 115 13.28 6.02 28.21
N GLY A 116 14.46 6.34 27.67
CA GLY A 116 15.45 7.19 28.32
C GLY A 116 16.32 6.47 29.36
N GLU A 117 16.10 5.18 29.59
CA GLU A 117 16.92 4.35 30.47
C GLU A 117 17.90 3.47 29.70
N LYS A 118 19.09 3.30 30.28
CA LYS A 118 20.16 2.46 29.73
C LYS A 118 20.02 1.04 30.29
N LYS A 119 19.55 0.09 29.47
CA LYS A 119 19.39 -1.32 29.85
C LYS A 119 20.46 -2.19 29.20
N ARG A 120 21.05 -3.10 29.98
CA ARG A 120 21.95 -4.15 29.46
C ARG A 120 21.11 -5.40 29.22
N VAL A 121 21.10 -5.87 27.98
CA VAL A 121 20.37 -7.09 27.57
C VAL A 121 21.28 -8.01 26.80
N ARG A 122 20.99 -9.32 26.83
CA ARG A 122 21.75 -10.32 26.10
C ARG A 122 21.36 -10.34 24.62
N LYS A 123 22.33 -10.62 23.75
CA LYS A 123 22.11 -10.88 22.34
C LYS A 123 21.33 -12.19 22.19
N LEU A 124 20.29 -12.13 21.38
CA LEU A 124 19.53 -13.26 20.89
C LEU A 124 19.89 -13.44 19.41
N TYR A 125 20.15 -14.67 18.99
CA TYR A 125 20.45 -14.99 17.61
C TYR A 125 19.33 -15.86 17.05
N LEU A 126 18.76 -15.42 15.94
CA LEU A 126 17.69 -16.16 15.26
C LEU A 126 18.22 -17.48 14.70
N THR A 127 17.49 -18.56 14.96
CA THR A 127 17.82 -19.91 14.44
C THR A 127 17.41 -20.06 12.98
N MET A 128 16.50 -19.23 12.50
CA MET A 128 15.89 -19.28 11.17
C MET A 128 15.95 -17.94 10.44
N TYR A 129 15.63 -17.92 9.14
CA TYR A 129 15.56 -16.69 8.37
C TYR A 129 14.33 -15.86 8.75
N MET A 130 14.41 -14.53 8.62
CA MET A 130 13.26 -13.66 8.95
C MET A 130 12.02 -13.92 8.10
N LYS A 131 12.20 -14.41 6.87
CA LYS A 131 11.06 -14.79 6.03
C LYS A 131 10.32 -16.02 6.57
N GLU A 132 11.05 -16.96 7.16
CA GLU A 132 10.49 -18.16 7.76
C GLU A 132 9.78 -17.80 9.07
N ALA A 133 10.42 -16.97 9.90
CA ALA A 133 9.81 -16.45 11.12
C ALA A 133 8.52 -15.66 10.84
N ASP A 134 8.48 -14.83 9.78
CA ASP A 134 7.26 -14.10 9.37
C ASP A 134 6.15 -15.05 8.90
N ALA A 135 6.49 -16.15 8.22
CA ALA A 135 5.53 -17.17 7.84
C ALA A 135 4.95 -17.89 9.06
N LEU A 136 5.80 -18.35 9.98
CA LEU A 136 5.38 -18.97 11.24
C LEU A 136 4.53 -18.03 12.10
N PHE A 137 4.91 -16.76 12.18
CA PHE A 137 4.13 -15.76 12.92
C PHE A 137 2.70 -15.61 12.36
N LYS A 138 2.54 -15.64 11.03
CA LYS A 138 1.23 -15.56 10.39
C LYS A 138 0.40 -16.84 10.58
N ASP A 139 1.06 -17.98 10.62
CA ASP A 139 0.40 -19.27 10.89
C ASP A 139 -0.10 -19.35 12.34
N GLU A 140 0.67 -18.85 13.31
CA GLU A 140 0.27 -18.79 14.73
C GLU A 140 -0.76 -17.68 15.02
N HIS A 141 -0.70 -16.58 14.27
CA HIS A 141 -1.57 -15.42 14.45
C HIS A 141 -2.32 -15.06 13.16
N PRO A 142 -3.24 -15.93 12.68
CA PRO A 142 -3.94 -15.72 11.41
C PRO A 142 -4.81 -14.45 11.41
N ASN A 143 -5.21 -13.96 12.58
CA ASN A 143 -6.04 -12.77 12.75
C ASN A 143 -5.23 -11.46 12.76
N VAL A 144 -3.90 -11.54 12.77
CA VAL A 144 -3.00 -10.37 12.85
C VAL A 144 -2.41 -10.08 11.48
N LYS A 145 -2.84 -8.96 10.88
CA LYS A 145 -2.34 -8.54 9.58
C LYS A 145 -1.07 -7.71 9.70
N ILE A 146 0.08 -8.34 9.48
CA ILE A 146 1.37 -7.66 9.42
C ILE A 146 2.06 -7.91 8.07
N GLY A 147 2.60 -6.84 7.48
CA GLY A 147 3.46 -6.94 6.30
C GLY A 147 4.90 -7.26 6.69
N PHE A 148 5.61 -8.01 5.85
CA PHE A 148 6.99 -8.45 6.11
C PHE A 148 7.93 -7.28 6.48
N SER A 149 7.83 -6.14 5.79
CA SER A 149 8.64 -4.97 6.11
C SER A 149 8.33 -4.40 7.49
N LYS A 150 7.06 -4.41 7.91
CA LYS A 150 6.64 -3.93 9.24
C LYS A 150 7.09 -4.92 10.32
N PHE A 151 6.96 -6.22 10.08
CA PHE A 151 7.47 -7.27 10.94
C PHE A 151 8.97 -7.11 11.21
N CYS A 152 9.78 -6.92 10.16
CA CYS A 152 11.21 -6.67 10.30
C CYS A 152 11.52 -5.40 11.11
N SER A 153 10.73 -4.32 10.94
CA SER A 153 10.93 -3.06 11.66
C SER A 153 10.55 -3.12 13.13
N LEU A 154 9.58 -3.96 13.50
CA LEU A 154 9.14 -4.17 14.89
C LEU A 154 10.05 -5.12 15.68
N ARG A 155 11.06 -5.69 15.02
CA ARG A 155 12.01 -6.60 15.67
C ARG A 155 12.77 -5.90 16.81
N PRO A 156 12.87 -6.52 18.00
CA PRO A 156 13.70 -6.01 19.09
C PRO A 156 15.17 -5.88 18.69
N LYS A 157 15.86 -4.85 19.20
CA LYS A 157 17.26 -4.56 18.85
C LYS A 157 18.24 -5.63 19.36
N ASN A 158 17.87 -6.38 20.40
CA ASN A 158 18.65 -7.51 20.92
C ASN A 158 18.51 -8.79 20.10
N VAL A 159 17.54 -8.87 19.18
CA VAL A 159 17.38 -9.99 18.27
C VAL A 159 18.20 -9.73 17.00
N LEU A 160 19.31 -10.45 16.88
CA LEU A 160 20.26 -10.36 15.80
C LEU A 160 20.01 -11.45 14.77
N LEU A 161 20.27 -11.09 13.51
CA LEU A 161 20.31 -12.07 12.43
C LEU A 161 21.55 -12.94 12.62
N ASN A 162 21.38 -14.23 12.38
CA ASN A 162 22.51 -15.11 12.32
C ASN A 162 23.29 -14.86 11.01
N THR A 163 24.28 -13.97 11.07
CA THR A 163 25.11 -13.57 9.94
C THR A 163 26.41 -14.36 9.92
N TYR A 164 26.38 -15.69 10.05
CA TYR A 164 27.56 -16.51 9.81
C TYR A 164 27.99 -16.37 8.34
N THR A 165 28.72 -15.30 8.03
CA THR A 165 29.90 -15.40 7.19
C THR A 165 30.84 -16.31 7.95
N PHE A 166 31.22 -17.44 7.35
CA PHE A 166 32.38 -18.21 7.78
C PHE A 166 33.58 -17.26 7.82
N GLU A 167 33.81 -16.62 8.97
CA GLU A 167 35.11 -16.06 9.26
C GLU A 167 36.05 -17.25 9.18
N LYS A 168 36.97 -17.20 8.21
CA LYS A 168 38.02 -18.19 8.06
C LYS A 168 38.61 -18.41 9.44
N VAL A 169 38.55 -19.65 9.91
CA VAL A 169 39.35 -20.15 11.02
C VAL A 169 40.78 -19.75 10.69
N GLN A 170 41.24 -18.64 11.25
CA GLN A 170 42.61 -18.23 11.20
C GLN A 170 43.26 -19.05 12.30
N ASN A 171 43.81 -20.20 11.88
CA ASN A 171 44.71 -20.99 12.70
C ASN A 171 45.90 -20.11 13.04
N ASP A 172 46.09 -19.84 14.32
CA ASP A 172 47.38 -19.49 14.94
C ASP A 172 47.62 -20.45 16.11
#